data_AF-A0A7R7JBV4-F1
#
_entry.id   AF-A0A7R7JBV4-F1
#
_cell.length_a   1.000
_cell.length_b   1.000
_cell.length_c   1.000
_cell.angle_alpha   90.00
_cell.angle_beta   90.00
_cell.angle_gamma   90.00
#
_symmetry.space_group_name_H-M   'P 1'
#
loop_
_entity.id
_entity.type
_entity.pdbx_description
1 polymer ?
#
loop_
_entity_poly.entity_id
_entity_poly.type
_entity_poly.pdbx_seq_one_letter_code
_entity_poly.pdbx_strand_id
1 'polypeptide(L)'
;MVSNYKLINVGEHATPVIVIDDFLPDAQSMVDVIAQSHRFEKKTDDFYPGVRSHAPDAYVAHLHRTLPALFAELNGALVDSSKPQLAMAQLSVANQHPSQLSPIQCIPHIDTQRDNEWALVHYLFCAPLGGTAFYRHKETGLERVNASQYHHYFSTLKRQATSVGLPAKAYINGDTAMFKQIACVEAQFNRALLYPANLLHSGCLPNDIDQTASHGRHLDIKYARLTANASILFD
;
A
#
# COMPACT_ATOMS: atom_id res chain seq x y z
N MET A 1 1.01 -24.22 -4.08
CA MET A 1 0.65 -23.83 -2.71
C MET A 1 1.43 -22.59 -2.37
N VAL A 2 0.79 -21.57 -1.79
CA VAL A 2 1.48 -20.36 -1.32
C VAL A 2 1.93 -20.65 0.11
N SER A 3 2.89 -21.56 0.26
CA SER A 3 3.27 -22.10 1.58
C SER A 3 4.12 -21.14 2.42
N ASN A 4 4.42 -19.94 1.91
CA ASN A 4 5.35 -18.99 2.53
C ASN A 4 4.66 -17.68 2.92
N TYR A 5 3.63 -17.76 3.76
CA TYR A 5 3.01 -16.57 4.35
C TYR A 5 3.10 -16.56 5.88
N LYS A 6 3.10 -15.34 6.43
CA LYS A 6 2.97 -15.06 7.86
C LYS A 6 1.78 -14.15 8.07
N LEU A 7 0.99 -14.44 9.10
CA LEU A 7 -0.02 -13.52 9.61
C LEU A 7 0.58 -12.64 10.71
N ILE A 8 0.35 -11.33 10.62
CA ILE A 8 0.57 -10.39 11.72
C ILE A 8 -0.77 -9.80 12.12
N ASN A 9 -0.99 -9.69 13.43
CA ASN A 9 -2.17 -9.06 13.99
C ASN A 9 -1.82 -7.61 14.32
N VAL A 10 -2.48 -6.67 13.64
CA VAL A 10 -2.18 -5.25 13.71
C VAL A 10 -3.19 -4.53 14.59
N GLY A 11 -2.68 -3.72 15.51
CA GLY A 11 -3.50 -2.87 16.36
C GLY A 11 -4.24 -3.60 17.46
N GLU A 12 -5.11 -2.86 18.15
CA GLU A 12 -5.92 -3.36 19.26
C GLU A 12 -7.02 -4.31 18.79
N HIS A 13 -7.51 -4.14 17.56
CA HIS A 13 -8.51 -5.04 16.97
C HIS A 13 -7.88 -6.31 16.37
N ALA A 14 -6.56 -6.48 16.49
CA ALA A 14 -5.82 -7.62 15.92
C ALA A 14 -6.14 -7.83 14.43
N THR A 15 -6.24 -6.74 13.66
CA THR A 15 -6.59 -6.81 12.23
C THR A 15 -5.52 -7.62 11.49
N PRO A 16 -5.90 -8.67 10.76
CA PRO A 16 -4.91 -9.51 10.10
C PRO A 16 -4.28 -8.80 8.89
N VAL A 17 -2.96 -8.88 8.81
CA VAL A 17 -2.17 -8.54 7.64
C VAL A 17 -1.36 -9.77 7.26
N ILE A 18 -1.44 -10.18 6.00
CA ILE A 18 -0.71 -11.32 5.46
C ILE A 18 0.57 -10.77 4.83
N VAL A 19 1.71 -11.33 5.22
CA VAL A 19 3.03 -11.04 4.64
C VAL A 19 3.50 -12.29 3.92
N ILE A 20 3.86 -12.15 2.64
CA ILE A 20 4.28 -13.26 1.78
C ILE A 20 5.65 -12.91 1.23
N ASP A 21 6.66 -13.70 1.56
CA ASP A 21 7.99 -13.57 0.97
C ASP A 21 8.10 -14.46 -0.28
N ASP A 22 8.96 -14.05 -1.21
CA ASP A 22 9.15 -14.72 -2.49
C ASP A 22 7.85 -14.90 -3.29
N PHE A 23 7.02 -13.85 -3.33
CA PHE A 23 5.66 -13.89 -3.86
C PHE A 23 5.59 -14.28 -5.34
N LEU A 24 6.49 -13.73 -6.16
CA LEU A 24 6.61 -14.05 -7.58
C LEU A 24 7.82 -14.97 -7.83
N PRO A 25 7.66 -16.11 -8.54
CA PRO A 25 8.76 -17.05 -8.80
C PRO A 25 9.99 -16.45 -9.50
N ASP A 26 9.79 -15.45 -10.36
CA ASP A 26 10.87 -14.74 -11.07
C ASP A 26 10.61 -13.22 -11.07
N ALA A 27 10.72 -12.63 -9.88
CA ALA A 27 10.54 -11.20 -9.67
C ALA A 27 11.57 -10.35 -10.43
N GLN A 28 12.79 -10.84 -10.61
CA GLN A 28 13.85 -10.10 -11.29
C GLN A 28 13.52 -9.90 -12.77
N SER A 29 13.08 -10.95 -13.47
CA SER A 29 12.64 -10.83 -14.86
C SER A 29 11.46 -9.88 -15.01
N MET A 30 10.53 -9.83 -14.04
CA MET A 30 9.44 -8.85 -14.06
C MET A 30 9.97 -7.41 -13.97
N VAL A 31 10.91 -7.13 -13.07
CA VAL A 31 11.54 -5.80 -12.97
C VAL A 31 12.27 -5.42 -14.26
N ASP A 32 13.00 -6.36 -14.87
CA ASP A 32 13.72 -6.10 -16.12
C ASP A 32 12.77 -5.78 -17.27
N VAL A 33 11.65 -6.51 -17.40
CA VAL A 33 10.60 -6.21 -18.40
C VAL A 33 10.00 -4.83 -18.16
N ILE A 34 9.68 -4.48 -16.91
CA ILE A 34 9.10 -3.17 -16.58
C ILE A 34 10.08 -2.04 -16.95
N ALA A 35 11.34 -2.17 -16.54
CA ALA A 35 12.38 -1.18 -16.81
C ALA A 35 12.62 -0.95 -18.31
N GLN A 36 12.45 -1.99 -19.14
CA GLN A 36 12.67 -1.90 -20.58
C GLN A 36 11.48 -1.34 -21.37
N SER A 37 10.25 -1.57 -20.91
CA SER A 37 9.06 -1.43 -21.77
C SER A 37 7.94 -0.55 -21.21
N HIS A 38 7.88 -0.32 -19.90
CA HIS A 38 6.74 0.38 -19.31
C HIS A 38 6.94 1.89 -19.30
N ARG A 39 5.84 2.60 -19.61
CA ARG A 39 5.73 4.05 -19.41
C ARG A 39 5.00 4.32 -18.12
N PHE A 40 5.55 5.25 -17.34
CA PHE A 40 4.97 5.68 -16.08
C PHE A 40 4.48 7.11 -16.20
N GLU A 41 3.25 7.34 -15.76
CA GLU A 41 2.59 8.62 -15.89
C GLU A 41 1.95 9.02 -14.56
N LYS A 42 1.90 10.31 -14.29
CA LYS A 42 1.20 10.84 -13.12
C LYS A 42 -0.30 10.82 -13.40
N LYS A 43 -1.06 10.18 -12.51
CA LYS A 43 -2.52 10.22 -12.54
C LYS A 43 -3.02 11.52 -11.90
N THR A 44 -4.10 12.07 -12.43
CA THR A 44 -4.72 13.31 -11.93
C THR A 44 -5.99 13.06 -11.11
N ASP A 45 -6.50 11.84 -11.15
CA ASP A 45 -7.73 11.38 -10.51
C ASP A 45 -7.48 10.65 -9.18
N ASP A 46 -6.22 10.56 -8.72
CA ASP A 46 -5.87 10.04 -7.40
C ASP A 46 -4.86 10.96 -6.66
N PHE A 47 -4.61 10.60 -5.40
CA PHE A 47 -3.65 11.31 -4.54
C PHE A 47 -2.31 10.56 -4.41
N TYR A 48 -1.99 9.64 -5.32
CA TYR A 48 -0.76 8.86 -5.19
C TYR A 48 0.48 9.78 -5.35
N PRO A 49 1.48 9.70 -4.45
CA PRO A 49 2.64 10.57 -4.46
C PRO A 49 3.70 10.10 -5.47
N GLY A 50 3.30 9.96 -6.74
CA GLY A 50 4.22 9.57 -7.81
C GLY A 50 3.53 9.21 -9.11
N VAL A 51 4.08 8.21 -9.81
CA VAL A 51 3.67 7.80 -11.15
C VAL A 51 3.21 6.35 -11.16
N ARG A 52 2.36 6.01 -12.12
CA ARG A 52 1.79 4.66 -12.26
C ARG A 52 1.91 4.14 -13.69
N SER A 53 1.80 2.83 -13.83
CA SER A 53 1.65 2.14 -15.11
C SER A 53 0.68 0.98 -14.96
N HIS A 54 0.18 0.43 -16.08
CA HIS A 54 -0.50 -0.85 -16.07
C HIS A 54 0.41 -1.97 -15.55
N ALA A 55 -0.18 -3.02 -14.97
CA ALA A 55 0.55 -4.22 -14.58
C ALA A 55 0.79 -5.13 -15.81
N PRO A 56 1.93 -5.83 -15.90
CA PRO A 56 2.14 -6.85 -16.94
C PRO A 56 1.10 -7.97 -16.88
N ASP A 57 0.64 -8.46 -18.02
CA ASP A 57 -0.36 -9.54 -18.09
C ASP A 57 0.07 -10.81 -17.34
N ALA A 58 1.36 -11.15 -17.39
CA ALA A 58 1.91 -12.29 -16.65
C ALA A 58 1.74 -12.14 -15.13
N TYR A 59 1.84 -10.91 -14.61
CA TYR A 59 1.60 -10.62 -13.19
C TYR A 59 0.12 -10.75 -12.85
N VAL A 60 -0.77 -10.22 -13.70
CA VAL A 60 -2.23 -10.36 -13.54
C VAL A 60 -2.64 -11.83 -13.54
N ALA A 61 -2.12 -12.63 -14.47
CA ALA A 61 -2.34 -14.07 -14.53
C ALA A 61 -1.80 -14.80 -13.28
N HIS A 62 -0.66 -14.36 -12.74
CA HIS A 62 -0.15 -14.87 -11.47
C HIS A 62 -1.15 -14.58 -10.33
N LEU A 63 -1.63 -13.35 -10.18
CA LEU A 63 -2.61 -13.00 -9.14
C LEU A 63 -3.90 -13.83 -9.23
N HIS A 64 -4.46 -14.00 -10.43
CA HIS A 64 -5.68 -14.81 -10.63
C HIS A 64 -5.52 -16.28 -10.20
N ARG A 65 -4.30 -16.82 -10.27
CA ARG A 65 -4.03 -18.20 -9.84
C ARG A 65 -3.69 -18.28 -8.34
N THR A 66 -2.89 -17.35 -7.85
CA THR A 66 -2.30 -17.38 -6.51
C THR A 66 -3.29 -16.94 -5.45
N LEU A 67 -4.05 -15.87 -5.68
CA LEU A 67 -4.93 -15.28 -4.67
C LEU A 67 -6.10 -16.21 -4.28
N PRO A 68 -6.84 -16.86 -5.20
CA PRO A 68 -7.89 -17.79 -4.81
C PRO A 68 -7.37 -18.96 -3.98
N ALA A 69 -6.19 -19.50 -4.31
CA ALA A 69 -5.58 -20.58 -3.56
C ALA A 69 -5.18 -20.14 -2.14
N LEU A 70 -4.55 -18.96 -2.03
CA LEU A 70 -4.17 -18.37 -0.74
C LEU A 70 -5.41 -18.12 0.14
N PHE A 71 -6.43 -17.45 -0.39
CA PHE A 71 -7.64 -17.15 0.38
C PHE A 71 -8.45 -18.40 0.72
N ALA A 72 -8.44 -19.44 -0.13
CA ALA A 72 -9.03 -20.72 0.22
C ALA A 72 -8.33 -21.39 1.42
N GLU A 73 -7.00 -21.28 1.53
CA GLU A 73 -6.23 -21.72 2.71
C GLU A 73 -6.59 -20.90 3.96
N LEU A 74 -6.88 -19.61 3.80
CA LEU A 74 -7.23 -18.69 4.89
C LEU A 74 -8.72 -18.72 5.28
N ASN A 75 -9.57 -19.38 4.50
CA ASN A 75 -11.04 -19.35 4.56
C ASN A 75 -11.65 -19.95 5.85
N GLY A 76 -10.81 -20.44 6.77
CA GLY A 76 -11.20 -20.82 8.14
C GLY A 76 -10.86 -19.77 9.20
N ALA A 77 -10.19 -18.67 8.84
CA ALA A 77 -9.59 -17.73 9.78
C ALA A 77 -9.92 -16.24 9.53
N LEU A 78 -10.10 -15.77 8.28
CA LEU A 78 -10.03 -14.32 8.00
C LEU A 78 -11.02 -13.72 6.99
N VAL A 79 -11.66 -14.51 6.12
CA VAL A 79 -12.54 -14.00 5.04
C VAL A 79 -13.77 -14.89 4.88
N ASP A 80 -14.89 -14.30 4.44
CA ASP A 80 -16.08 -15.07 4.07
C ASP A 80 -15.75 -15.98 2.88
N SER A 81 -16.50 -17.08 2.77
CA SER A 81 -16.34 -18.15 1.79
C SER A 81 -16.45 -17.74 0.32
N SER A 82 -16.67 -16.46 0.03
CA SER A 82 -16.78 -15.92 -1.32
C SER A 82 -15.44 -15.90 -2.05
N LYS A 83 -15.52 -15.95 -3.39
CA LYS A 83 -14.33 -16.05 -4.23
C LYS A 83 -13.70 -14.67 -4.39
N PRO A 84 -12.37 -14.52 -4.21
CA PRO A 84 -11.70 -13.26 -4.46
C PRO A 84 -11.76 -12.89 -5.94
N GLN A 85 -12.16 -11.66 -6.23
CA GLN A 85 -12.17 -11.05 -7.55
C GLN A 85 -11.10 -9.96 -7.63
N LEU A 86 -10.21 -10.05 -8.62
CA LEU A 86 -9.21 -9.03 -8.86
C LEU A 86 -9.89 -7.80 -9.51
N ALA A 87 -10.09 -6.74 -8.73
CA ALA A 87 -10.75 -5.52 -9.19
C ALA A 87 -9.80 -4.59 -9.95
N MET A 88 -8.52 -4.59 -9.57
CA MET A 88 -7.50 -3.74 -10.17
C MET A 88 -6.12 -4.37 -9.96
N ALA A 89 -5.22 -4.20 -10.94
CA ALA A 89 -3.78 -4.40 -10.79
C ALA A 89 -3.01 -3.31 -11.54
N GLN A 90 -2.00 -2.71 -10.90
CA GLN A 90 -1.18 -1.65 -11.49
C GLN A 90 0.22 -1.62 -10.89
N LEU A 91 1.15 -0.99 -11.60
CA LEU A 91 2.47 -0.64 -11.07
C LEU A 91 2.45 0.80 -10.56
N SER A 92 3.19 1.06 -9.48
CA SER A 92 3.32 2.38 -8.90
C SER A 92 4.75 2.64 -8.46
N VAL A 93 5.22 3.86 -8.69
CA VAL A 93 6.51 4.35 -8.21
C VAL A 93 6.25 5.65 -7.43
N ALA A 94 6.51 5.61 -6.13
CA ALA A 94 6.38 6.77 -5.26
C ALA A 94 7.65 7.60 -5.34
N ASN A 95 7.70 8.58 -6.26
CA ASN A 95 8.88 9.42 -6.54
C ASN A 95 8.66 10.92 -6.28
N GLN A 96 7.53 11.31 -5.68
CA GLN A 96 7.27 12.72 -5.39
C GLN A 96 8.15 13.19 -4.21
N HIS A 97 8.84 14.32 -4.38
CA HIS A 97 9.67 14.89 -3.32
C HIS A 97 8.81 15.36 -2.14
N PRO A 98 9.22 15.15 -0.87
CA PRO A 98 8.45 15.53 0.31
C PRO A 98 7.93 16.97 0.32
N SER A 99 8.74 17.95 -0.10
CA SER A 99 8.35 19.37 -0.17
C SER A 99 7.21 19.67 -1.17
N GLN A 100 6.94 18.75 -2.09
CA GLN A 100 5.88 18.86 -3.09
C GLN A 100 4.62 18.08 -2.68
N LEU A 101 4.63 17.35 -1.56
CA LEU A 101 3.46 16.62 -1.08
C LEU A 101 2.32 17.58 -0.70
N SER A 102 1.11 17.15 -1.00
CA SER A 102 -0.11 17.75 -0.47
C SER A 102 -0.38 17.23 0.96
N PRO A 103 -1.14 17.95 1.80
CA PRO A 103 -1.40 17.52 3.17
C PRO A 103 -2.00 16.11 3.28
N ILE A 104 -2.89 15.71 2.35
CA ILE A 104 -3.51 14.38 2.36
C ILE A 104 -2.50 13.25 2.10
N GLN A 105 -1.39 13.54 1.41
CA GLN A 105 -0.30 12.60 1.16
C GLN A 105 0.66 12.46 2.35
N CYS A 106 0.51 13.30 3.39
CA CYS A 106 1.37 13.33 4.57
C CYS A 106 0.72 12.66 5.80
N ILE A 107 -0.44 12.04 5.63
CA ILE A 107 -1.17 11.32 6.68
C ILE A 107 -1.59 9.91 6.19
N PRO A 108 -1.96 8.99 7.09
CA PRO A 108 -2.50 7.69 6.71
C PRO A 108 -3.81 7.82 5.94
N HIS A 109 -4.07 6.84 5.07
CA HIS A 109 -5.29 6.76 4.26
C HIS A 109 -5.90 5.36 4.33
N ILE A 110 -7.11 5.26 3.79
CA ILE A 110 -7.76 4.02 3.39
C ILE A 110 -7.93 4.05 1.87
N ASP A 111 -7.94 2.90 1.21
CA ASP A 111 -8.18 2.83 -0.23
C ASP A 111 -9.69 2.90 -0.54
N THR A 112 -10.50 2.36 0.36
CA THR A 112 -11.95 2.18 0.19
C THR A 112 -12.64 2.14 1.55
N GLN A 113 -13.95 2.32 1.55
CA GLN A 113 -14.81 2.19 2.74
C GLN A 113 -15.42 0.80 2.86
N ARG A 114 -15.17 -0.09 1.89
CA ARG A 114 -15.73 -1.44 1.82
C ARG A 114 -15.08 -2.37 2.84
N ASP A 115 -15.90 -3.18 3.51
CA ASP A 115 -15.42 -4.19 4.46
C ASP A 115 -14.95 -5.48 3.76
N ASN A 116 -15.38 -5.70 2.52
CA ASN A 116 -15.11 -6.87 1.68
C ASN A 116 -14.01 -6.62 0.63
N GLU A 117 -13.14 -5.63 0.84
CA GLU A 117 -12.06 -5.30 -0.09
C GLU A 117 -10.70 -5.40 0.60
N TRP A 118 -9.74 -6.02 -0.08
CA TRP A 118 -8.36 -6.18 0.37
C TRP A 118 -7.40 -5.49 -0.60
N ALA A 119 -6.39 -4.83 -0.06
CA ALA A 119 -5.32 -4.23 -0.81
C ALA A 119 -4.10 -5.14 -0.81
N LEU A 120 -3.41 -5.19 -1.95
CA LEU A 120 -2.12 -5.85 -2.11
C LEU A 120 -1.05 -4.82 -2.45
N VAL A 121 0.09 -4.90 -1.75
CA VAL A 121 1.32 -4.17 -2.09
C VAL A 121 2.46 -5.17 -2.22
N HIS A 122 3.04 -5.30 -3.41
CA HIS A 122 4.17 -6.17 -3.69
C HIS A 122 5.41 -5.32 -3.99
N TYR A 123 6.44 -5.47 -3.18
CA TYR A 123 7.69 -4.72 -3.29
C TYR A 123 8.61 -5.34 -4.36
N LEU A 124 8.88 -4.58 -5.41
CA LEU A 124 9.78 -4.94 -6.51
C LEU A 124 11.07 -4.11 -6.48
N PHE A 125 11.46 -3.65 -5.30
CA PHE A 125 12.66 -2.88 -5.03
C PHE A 125 13.40 -3.44 -3.80
N CYS A 126 14.67 -3.10 -3.67
CA CYS A 126 15.48 -3.43 -2.49
C CYS A 126 15.47 -2.27 -1.47
N ALA A 127 15.53 -2.59 -0.18
CA ALA A 127 15.75 -1.62 0.89
C ALA A 127 16.98 -0.72 0.59
N PRO A 128 17.01 0.55 1.06
CA PRO A 128 16.27 1.10 2.20
C PRO A 128 15.12 2.06 1.84
N LEU A 129 14.32 1.80 0.80
CA LEU A 129 13.20 2.69 0.41
C LEU A 129 11.93 2.49 1.27
N GLY A 130 12.12 1.98 2.50
CA GLY A 130 11.13 1.90 3.57
C GLY A 130 10.18 0.70 3.47
N GLY A 131 8.87 0.91 3.65
CA GLY A 131 7.89 -0.18 3.77
C GLY A 131 6.44 0.32 3.79
N THR A 132 5.57 -0.41 4.47
CA THR A 132 4.17 -0.02 4.72
C THR A 132 3.90 -0.05 6.22
N ALA A 133 3.42 1.07 6.76
CA ALA A 133 2.98 1.15 8.14
C ALA A 133 1.46 1.28 8.23
N PHE A 134 0.95 0.83 9.36
CA PHE A 134 -0.45 0.84 9.74
C PHE A 134 -0.65 1.72 10.95
N TYR A 135 -1.80 2.37 11.03
CA TYR A 135 -2.04 3.46 11.96
C TYR A 135 -3.38 3.34 12.66
N ARG A 136 -3.45 3.95 13.84
CA ARG A 136 -4.69 4.28 14.53
C ARG A 136 -4.84 5.78 14.59
N HIS A 137 -6.01 6.29 14.24
CA HIS A 137 -6.35 7.68 14.48
C HIS A 137 -6.64 7.90 15.97
N LYS A 138 -5.90 8.80 16.62
CA LYS A 138 -5.87 8.92 18.08
C LYS A 138 -7.19 9.37 18.69
N GLU A 139 -7.86 10.34 18.06
CA GLU A 139 -9.06 10.92 18.65
C GLU A 139 -10.29 10.02 18.49
N THR A 140 -10.45 9.37 17.33
CA THR A 140 -11.59 8.47 17.10
C THR A 140 -11.33 7.03 17.55
N GLY A 141 -10.07 6.68 17.83
CA GLY A 141 -9.65 5.30 18.12
C GLY A 141 -9.71 4.35 16.92
N LEU A 142 -10.05 4.86 15.72
CA LEU A 142 -10.25 4.03 14.53
C LEU A 142 -8.91 3.53 13.97
N GLU A 143 -8.85 2.22 13.70
CA GLU A 143 -7.77 1.57 12.94
C GLU A 143 -8.25 1.26 11.52
N ARG A 144 -9.50 0.80 11.39
CA ARG A 144 -10.23 0.65 10.13
C ARG A 144 -11.35 1.68 10.05
N VAL A 145 -11.69 2.11 8.84
CA VAL A 145 -12.75 3.10 8.59
C VAL A 145 -13.67 2.61 7.48
N ASN A 146 -14.83 2.09 7.87
CA ASN A 146 -15.85 1.68 6.89
C ASN A 146 -16.85 2.80 6.58
N ALA A 147 -17.83 2.51 5.72
CA ALA A 147 -18.83 3.48 5.26
C ALA A 147 -19.62 4.14 6.41
N SER A 148 -19.94 3.39 7.47
CA SER A 148 -20.69 3.92 8.61
C SER A 148 -19.89 4.90 9.46
N GLN A 149 -18.56 4.75 9.48
CA GLN A 149 -17.64 5.56 10.28
C GLN A 149 -17.04 6.73 9.49
N TYR A 150 -17.01 6.65 8.17
CA TYR A 150 -16.26 7.56 7.30
C TYR A 150 -16.64 9.02 7.50
N HIS A 151 -17.94 9.34 7.58
CA HIS A 151 -18.38 10.73 7.77
C HIS A 151 -17.87 11.33 9.09
N HIS A 152 -17.94 10.56 10.19
CA HIS A 152 -17.45 11.00 11.49
C HIS A 152 -15.92 11.13 11.49
N TYR A 153 -15.21 10.15 10.92
CA TYR A 153 -13.75 10.20 10.77
C TYR A 153 -13.30 11.44 9.98
N PHE A 154 -13.89 11.66 8.81
CA PHE A 154 -13.50 12.74 7.91
C PHE A 154 -13.82 14.13 8.46
N SER A 155 -14.98 14.29 9.11
CA SER A 155 -15.32 15.56 9.77
C SER A 155 -14.38 15.86 10.95
N THR A 156 -13.96 14.82 11.68
CA THR A 156 -12.96 14.93 12.75
C THR A 156 -11.60 15.36 12.20
N LEU A 157 -11.09 14.72 11.14
CA LEU A 157 -9.84 15.12 10.49
C LEU A 157 -9.88 16.56 9.97
N LYS A 158 -10.98 16.97 9.34
CA LYS A 158 -11.16 18.35 8.87
C LYS A 158 -11.07 19.36 10.00
N ARG A 159 -11.70 19.08 11.15
CA ARG A 159 -11.62 19.95 12.32
C ARG A 159 -10.18 20.00 12.86
N GLN A 160 -9.49 18.87 12.93
CA GLN A 160 -8.10 18.79 13.39
C GLN A 160 -7.11 19.51 12.48
N ALA A 161 -7.35 19.55 11.17
CA ALA A 161 -6.54 20.34 10.24
C ALA A 161 -6.49 21.83 10.63
N THR A 162 -7.53 22.34 11.30
CA THR A 162 -7.58 23.71 11.83
C THR A 162 -7.09 23.80 13.27
N SER A 163 -7.46 22.85 14.15
CA SER A 163 -7.17 22.95 15.59
C SER A 163 -5.79 22.41 15.99
N VAL A 164 -5.29 21.38 15.31
CA VAL A 164 -3.94 20.80 15.50
C VAL A 164 -2.97 21.39 14.48
N GLY A 165 -3.46 21.64 13.27
CA GLY A 165 -2.68 22.16 12.15
C GLY A 165 -2.47 21.12 11.06
N LEU A 166 -1.98 21.59 9.90
CA LEU A 166 -1.64 20.71 8.80
C LEU A 166 -0.38 19.87 9.12
N PRO A 167 -0.29 18.63 8.62
CA PRO A 167 0.92 17.82 8.76
C PRO A 167 2.11 18.51 8.10
N ALA A 168 3.31 18.23 8.61
CA ALA A 168 4.54 18.59 7.91
C ALA A 168 4.56 17.96 6.52
N LYS A 169 5.18 18.65 5.55
CA LYS A 169 5.35 18.15 4.18
C LYS A 169 6.41 17.05 4.13
N ALA A 170 6.01 15.86 4.55
CA ALA A 170 6.83 14.69 4.73
C ALA A 170 5.99 13.41 4.57
N TYR A 171 6.62 12.34 4.10
CA TYR A 171 6.08 11.01 4.28
C TYR A 171 6.01 10.70 5.78
N ILE A 172 4.84 10.22 6.23
CA ILE A 172 4.64 9.87 7.63
C ILE A 172 5.47 8.64 8.00
N ASN A 173 6.26 8.79 9.06
CA ASN A 173 7.07 7.72 9.65
C ASN A 173 6.95 7.83 11.18
N GLY A 174 6.37 6.83 11.82
CA GLY A 174 6.11 6.84 13.26
C GLY A 174 4.85 7.63 13.66
N ASP A 175 4.79 8.00 14.94
CA ASP A 175 3.65 8.69 15.52
C ASP A 175 3.60 10.17 15.12
N THR A 176 2.39 10.73 15.09
CA THR A 176 2.14 12.17 14.95
C THR A 176 1.18 12.65 16.03
N ALA A 177 0.82 13.94 16.06
CA ALA A 177 -0.21 14.44 16.96
C ALA A 177 -1.58 13.75 16.74
N MET A 178 -1.92 13.40 15.49
CA MET A 178 -3.22 12.82 15.12
C MET A 178 -3.20 11.29 15.02
N PHE A 179 -2.05 10.67 14.74
CA PHE A 179 -1.96 9.24 14.46
C PHE A 179 -0.93 8.52 15.33
N LYS A 180 -1.24 7.29 15.70
CA LYS A 180 -0.34 6.34 16.34
C LYS A 180 0.05 5.28 15.31
N GLN A 181 1.34 5.05 15.08
CA GLN A 181 1.79 3.89 14.32
C GLN A 181 1.59 2.64 15.18
N ILE A 182 0.84 1.67 14.64
CA ILE A 182 0.48 0.43 15.36
C ILE A 182 1.21 -0.80 14.82
N ALA A 183 1.68 -0.74 13.57
CA ALA A 183 2.58 -1.74 13.00
C ALA A 183 3.36 -1.14 11.82
N CYS A 184 4.49 -1.74 11.48
CA CYS A 184 5.23 -1.46 10.25
C CYS A 184 5.81 -2.76 9.71
N VAL A 185 5.67 -2.96 8.41
CA VAL A 185 6.31 -4.06 7.69
C VAL A 185 7.35 -3.46 6.75
N GLU A 186 8.60 -3.79 7.00
CA GLU A 186 9.72 -3.35 6.17
C GLU A 186 9.65 -3.97 4.78
N ALA A 187 10.06 -3.21 3.78
CA ALA A 187 10.18 -3.74 2.43
C ALA A 187 11.35 -4.71 2.33
N GLN A 188 11.06 -5.82 1.67
CA GLN A 188 12.03 -6.78 1.18
C GLN A 188 11.68 -7.03 -0.28
N PHE A 189 12.70 -7.18 -1.13
CA PHE A 189 12.46 -7.52 -2.52
C PHE A 189 11.62 -8.81 -2.62
N ASN A 190 10.62 -8.80 -3.50
CA ASN A 190 9.69 -9.91 -3.72
C ASN A 190 8.77 -10.24 -2.52
N ARG A 191 8.61 -9.30 -1.57
CA ARG A 191 7.61 -9.41 -0.49
C ARG A 191 6.30 -8.76 -0.89
N ALA A 192 5.19 -9.49 -0.72
CA ALA A 192 3.84 -8.97 -0.86
C ALA A 192 3.14 -8.86 0.51
N LEU A 193 2.32 -7.82 0.66
CA LEU A 193 1.45 -7.59 1.80
C LEU A 193 0.01 -7.61 1.31
N LEU A 194 -0.86 -8.29 2.03
CA LEU A 194 -2.31 -8.25 1.86
C LEU A 194 -2.96 -7.79 3.16
N TYR A 195 -3.82 -6.79 3.09
CA TYR A 195 -4.51 -6.23 4.26
C TYR A 195 -5.90 -5.69 3.87
N PRO A 196 -6.85 -5.57 4.81
CA PRO A 196 -8.13 -4.93 4.52
C PRO A 196 -7.94 -3.51 3.97
N ALA A 197 -8.54 -3.21 2.83
CA ALA A 197 -8.34 -1.96 2.10
C ALA A 197 -8.88 -0.72 2.85
N ASN A 198 -9.70 -0.96 3.89
CA ASN A 198 -10.20 0.06 4.80
C ASN A 198 -9.37 0.21 6.10
N LEU A 199 -8.22 -0.45 6.22
CA LEU A 199 -7.25 -0.27 7.31
C LEU A 199 -6.39 0.99 7.06
N LEU A 200 -6.25 1.84 8.06
CA LEU A 200 -5.44 3.05 7.97
C LEU A 200 -3.97 2.70 7.78
N HIS A 201 -3.41 3.12 6.64
CA HIS A 201 -2.06 2.77 6.27
C HIS A 201 -1.36 3.91 5.50
N SER A 202 -0.04 3.81 5.39
CA SER A 202 0.76 4.66 4.51
C SER A 202 2.06 3.97 4.13
N GLY A 203 2.61 4.36 2.97
CA GLY A 203 4.00 4.05 2.66
C GLY A 203 4.92 4.81 3.61
N CYS A 204 5.76 4.08 4.34
CA CYS A 204 6.87 4.68 5.10
C CYS A 204 8.05 4.81 4.14
N LEU A 205 8.37 6.03 3.71
CA LEU A 205 9.47 6.33 2.81
C LEU A 205 10.48 7.23 3.52
N PRO A 206 11.79 7.10 3.24
CA PRO A 206 12.77 8.10 3.66
C PRO A 206 12.39 9.50 3.13
N ASN A 207 12.53 10.52 3.98
CA ASN A 207 12.22 11.91 3.61
C ASN A 207 13.39 12.65 2.94
N ASP A 208 14.53 11.98 2.82
CA ASP A 208 15.73 12.40 2.09
C ASP A 208 15.88 11.65 0.76
N ILE A 209 14.83 10.91 0.35
CA ILE A 209 14.88 10.09 -0.85
C ILE A 209 14.99 10.96 -2.12
N ASP A 210 16.13 10.88 -2.79
CA ASP A 210 16.32 11.48 -4.11
C ASP A 210 16.01 10.45 -5.19
N GLN A 211 14.72 10.19 -5.45
CA GLN A 211 14.30 9.38 -6.60
C GLN A 211 14.32 10.16 -7.93
N THR A 212 14.86 11.40 -7.92
CA THR A 212 15.14 12.18 -9.12
C THR A 212 16.58 12.01 -9.61
N ALA A 213 17.46 11.42 -8.78
CA ALA A 213 18.85 11.11 -9.13
C ALA A 213 18.97 9.84 -9.99
N SER A 214 18.51 9.94 -11.23
CA SER A 214 19.01 9.10 -12.32
C SER A 214 19.36 10.02 -13.47
N HIS A 215 20.59 9.89 -13.98
CA HIS A 215 21.24 10.77 -14.93
C HIS A 215 20.32 11.16 -16.11
N GLY A 216 19.72 12.36 -16.04
CA GLY A 216 18.92 12.96 -17.10
C GLY A 216 17.45 12.50 -17.17
N ARG A 217 16.55 13.20 -16.47
CA ARG A 217 15.06 13.25 -16.65
C ARG A 217 14.26 11.94 -16.75
N HIS A 218 14.88 10.77 -16.76
CA HIS A 218 14.23 9.47 -16.87
C HIS A 218 14.34 8.71 -15.54
N LEU A 219 13.20 8.19 -15.08
CA LEU A 219 13.08 7.38 -13.87
C LEU A 219 13.80 6.04 -14.07
N ASP A 220 14.83 5.74 -13.28
CA ASP A 220 15.45 4.41 -13.28
C ASP A 220 14.66 3.45 -12.39
N ILE A 221 13.83 2.65 -13.04
CA ILE A 221 12.93 1.69 -12.38
C ILE A 221 13.67 0.70 -11.50
N LYS A 222 14.93 0.36 -11.81
CA LYS A 222 15.68 -0.65 -11.04
C LYS A 222 16.08 -0.16 -9.65
N TYR A 223 16.13 1.15 -9.45
CA TYR A 223 16.46 1.78 -8.16
C TYR A 223 15.30 2.56 -7.56
N ALA A 224 14.20 2.72 -8.30
CA ALA A 224 13.02 3.39 -7.81
C ALA A 224 12.25 2.52 -6.80
N ARG A 225 11.39 3.16 -5.99
CA ARG A 225 10.48 2.44 -5.08
C ARG A 225 9.29 1.85 -5.85
N LEU A 226 9.57 0.86 -6.71
CA LEU A 226 8.60 0.19 -7.57
C LEU A 226 7.76 -0.81 -6.78
N THR A 227 6.45 -0.62 -6.77
CA THR A 227 5.50 -1.59 -6.23
C THR A 227 4.49 -2.05 -7.27
N ALA A 228 4.11 -3.32 -7.25
CA ALA A 228 2.90 -3.78 -7.90
C ALA A 228 1.76 -3.79 -6.88
N ASN A 229 0.64 -3.14 -7.21
CA ASN A 229 -0.50 -2.97 -6.32
C ASN A 229 -1.74 -3.61 -6.91
N ALA A 230 -2.59 -4.21 -6.08
CA ALA A 230 -3.87 -4.75 -6.51
C ALA A 230 -4.98 -4.49 -5.48
N SER A 231 -6.23 -4.45 -5.97
CA SER A 231 -7.42 -4.51 -5.13
C SER A 231 -8.15 -5.84 -5.40
N ILE A 232 -8.57 -6.48 -4.31
CA ILE A 232 -9.26 -7.77 -4.30
C ILE A 232 -10.61 -7.58 -3.61
N LEU A 233 -11.70 -7.81 -4.34
CA LEU A 233 -13.07 -7.77 -3.82
C LEU A 233 -13.57 -9.18 -3.51
N PHE A 234 -14.39 -9.28 -2.48
CA PHE A 234 -15.11 -10.48 -2.10
C PHE A 234 -16.61 -10.20 -2.26
N ASP A 235 -17.37 -11.13 -2.84
CA ASP A 235 -18.84 -11.00 -2.93
C ASP A 235 -19.51 -11.20 -1.57
#